data_AF-A0A848M1H6-F1
#
_entry.id   AF-A0A848M1H6-F1
#
_cell.length_a   1.000
_cell.length_b   1.000
_cell.length_c   1.000
_cell.angle_alpha   90.00
_cell.angle_beta   90.00
_cell.angle_gamma   90.00
#
_symmetry.space_group_name_H-M   'P 1'
#
loop_
_entity.id
_entity.type
_entity.pdbx_description
1 polymer ?
#
loop_
_entity_poly.entity_id
_entity_poly.type
_entity_poly.pdbx_seq_one_letter_code
_entity_poly.pdbx_strand_id
1 'polypeptide(L)'
;MPRPRLLLAVIGGALAVALASVGGTAYLVLRTRPLAERLVREANALEQERYPRPSHVTPARPGTFAEHLEPLLGDARQLYDERPRELRVHVARKVPCLMVVTGERPVSELPSACREAVERGWERVSRILAATHAEEGGLPRSVGVMPSRGREAADATRMALLHVVELAGLETRLRLARGSAAEAVDVCLDALALSRDMTLGGGLAWHWYSALSHEVLYRACADALDAAPLARKRSAVTQLSRLAEGLASLSRTLREHSVQTQAELFGVAVSGETRDALTPRVRAFLDAHQIPDLKGSLFSLTPLEWRKTVKVFDAMVAVADLPPAARQQAFAAIEEEHTDRFISIFGPQVMSLDGMAQDIERLRLQHDALLLLAEVDLHRAETGRWPQPLPYPAVYTFVLESSDPGEARLAPCSPALKAQALRVTADGPAGTWVRQEP
;
A
#
# COMPACT_ATOMS: atom_id res chain seq x y z
N MET A 1 -22.27 -35.42 66.49
CA MET A 1 -21.09 -35.59 65.62
C MET A 1 -21.53 -35.66 64.15
N PRO A 2 -21.34 -34.58 63.36
CA PRO A 2 -21.46 -34.64 61.90
C PRO A 2 -20.24 -33.96 61.26
N ARG A 3 -19.13 -34.69 61.05
CA ARG A 3 -17.90 -34.13 60.44
C ARG A 3 -17.31 -34.90 59.24
N PRO A 4 -17.47 -36.23 59.07
CA PRO A 4 -16.77 -36.93 57.97
C PRO A 4 -17.41 -36.69 56.60
N ARG A 5 -18.74 -36.48 56.53
CA ARG A 5 -19.45 -36.24 55.25
C ARG A 5 -19.15 -34.86 54.65
N LEU A 6 -18.93 -33.85 55.49
CA LEU A 6 -18.61 -32.49 55.04
C LEU A 6 -17.18 -32.43 54.48
N LEU A 7 -16.23 -33.11 55.12
CA LEU A 7 -14.85 -33.24 54.65
C LEU A 7 -14.75 -33.94 53.29
N LEU A 8 -15.48 -35.05 53.10
CA LEU A 8 -15.51 -35.76 51.81
C LEU A 8 -16.11 -34.93 50.68
N ALA A 9 -17.17 -34.15 50.95
CA ALA A 9 -17.77 -33.25 49.96
C ALA A 9 -16.83 -32.10 49.57
N VAL A 10 -16.10 -31.52 50.53
CA VAL A 10 -15.11 -30.47 50.27
C VAL A 10 -13.93 -31.00 49.46
N ILE A 11 -13.41 -32.19 49.81
CA ILE A 11 -12.31 -32.84 49.06
C ILE A 11 -12.77 -33.20 47.64
N GLY A 12 -13.97 -33.76 47.50
CA GLY A 12 -14.56 -34.09 46.19
C GLY A 12 -14.78 -32.86 45.32
N GLY A 13 -15.28 -31.77 45.91
CA GLY A 13 -15.45 -30.48 45.22
C GLY A 13 -14.11 -29.87 44.80
N ALA A 14 -13.10 -29.87 45.68
CA ALA A 14 -11.76 -29.37 45.37
C ALA A 14 -11.09 -30.20 44.26
N LEU A 15 -11.25 -31.52 44.27
CA LEU A 15 -10.72 -32.40 43.22
C LEU A 15 -11.43 -32.17 41.88
N ALA A 16 -12.76 -31.99 41.88
CA ALA A 16 -13.52 -31.69 40.67
C ALA A 16 -13.11 -30.34 40.06
N VAL A 17 -12.91 -29.32 40.90
CA VAL A 17 -12.39 -28.02 40.47
C VAL A 17 -10.96 -28.18 39.91
N ALA A 18 -10.08 -28.92 40.59
CA ALA A 18 -8.72 -29.15 40.11
C ALA A 18 -8.69 -29.89 38.76
N LEU A 19 -9.52 -30.93 38.57
CA LEU A 19 -9.63 -31.66 37.31
C LEU A 19 -10.22 -30.78 36.20
N ALA A 20 -11.23 -29.96 36.50
CA ALA A 20 -11.79 -29.01 35.55
C ALA A 20 -10.75 -27.93 35.15
N SER A 21 -9.95 -27.45 36.11
CA SER A 21 -8.86 -26.52 35.85
C SER A 21 -7.75 -27.14 35.00
N VAL A 22 -7.31 -28.36 35.30
CA VAL A 22 -6.29 -29.09 34.52
C VAL A 22 -6.81 -29.44 33.12
N GLY A 23 -8.04 -29.91 33.00
CA GLY A 23 -8.68 -30.18 31.72
C GLY A 23 -8.85 -28.91 30.88
N GLY A 24 -9.26 -27.80 31.51
CA GLY A 24 -9.36 -26.49 30.88
C GLY A 24 -8.02 -25.96 30.39
N THR A 25 -6.97 -26.01 31.22
CA THR A 25 -5.62 -25.58 30.82
C THR A 25 -5.02 -26.47 29.74
N ALA A 26 -5.15 -27.80 29.83
CA ALA A 26 -4.71 -28.72 28.80
C ALA A 26 -5.43 -28.47 27.46
N TYR A 27 -6.75 -28.25 27.50
CA TYR A 27 -7.53 -27.89 26.30
C TYR A 27 -7.05 -26.59 25.66
N LEU A 28 -6.76 -25.56 26.48
CA LEU A 28 -6.23 -24.29 25.98
C LEU A 28 -4.84 -24.47 25.36
N VAL A 29 -3.91 -25.16 26.04
CA VAL A 29 -2.54 -25.40 25.56
C VAL A 29 -2.52 -26.19 24.25
N LEU A 30 -3.31 -27.26 24.16
CA LEU A 30 -3.39 -28.10 22.95
C LEU A 30 -3.93 -27.32 21.73
N ARG A 31 -4.72 -26.27 21.96
CA ARG A 31 -5.32 -25.44 20.89
C ARG A 31 -4.50 -24.20 20.55
N THR A 32 -3.69 -23.66 21.47
CA THR A 32 -2.81 -22.51 21.19
C THR A 32 -1.49 -22.89 20.57
N ARG A 33 -0.91 -24.05 20.95
CA ARG A 33 0.41 -24.47 20.46
C ARG A 33 0.51 -24.48 18.93
N PRO A 34 -0.47 -25.02 18.18
CA PRO A 34 -0.41 -24.98 16.70
C PRO A 34 -0.45 -23.56 16.12
N LEU A 35 -1.12 -22.62 16.79
CA LEU A 35 -1.14 -21.21 16.37
C LEU A 35 0.20 -20.54 16.64
N ALA A 36 0.81 -20.81 17.79
CA ALA A 36 2.14 -20.30 18.11
C ALA A 36 3.20 -20.84 17.14
N GLU A 37 3.17 -22.14 16.84
CA GLU A 37 4.05 -22.77 15.85
C GLU A 37 3.82 -22.20 14.44
N ARG A 38 2.55 -21.94 14.06
CA ARG A 38 2.21 -21.26 12.81
C ARG A 38 2.77 -19.85 12.76
N LEU A 39 2.56 -19.06 13.81
CA LEU A 39 3.06 -17.69 13.89
C LEU A 39 4.57 -17.63 13.77
N VAL A 40 5.30 -18.49 14.49
CA VAL A 40 6.77 -18.57 14.39
C VAL A 40 7.21 -18.89 12.98
N ARG A 41 6.61 -19.90 12.36
CA ARG A 41 6.94 -20.30 10.98
C ARG A 41 6.68 -19.17 9.99
N GLU A 42 5.51 -18.53 10.06
CA GLU A 42 5.12 -17.48 9.13
C GLU A 42 5.92 -16.19 9.36
N ALA A 43 6.20 -15.82 10.60
CA ALA A 43 7.01 -14.64 10.90
C ALA A 43 8.46 -14.82 10.45
N ASN A 44 9.07 -15.99 10.70
CA ASN A 44 10.41 -16.29 10.18
C ASN A 44 10.44 -16.31 8.64
N ALA A 45 9.38 -16.84 8.00
CA ALA A 45 9.26 -16.82 6.54
C ALA A 45 9.19 -15.40 5.99
N LEU A 46 8.39 -14.51 6.59
CA LEU A 46 8.29 -13.10 6.19
C LEU A 46 9.62 -12.34 6.33
N GLU A 47 10.47 -12.69 7.29
CA GLU A 47 11.80 -12.04 7.40
C GLU A 47 12.74 -12.44 6.25
N GLN A 48 12.63 -13.67 5.77
CA GLN A 48 13.47 -14.24 4.70
C GLN A 48 12.87 -14.06 3.30
N GLU A 49 11.64 -13.53 3.24
CA GLU A 49 10.89 -13.33 2.02
C GLU A 49 11.64 -12.40 1.07
N ARG A 50 11.72 -12.83 -0.20
CA ARG A 50 12.18 -11.98 -1.30
C ARG A 50 10.98 -11.35 -2.00
N TYR A 51 11.21 -10.19 -2.61
CA TYR A 51 10.16 -9.42 -3.28
C TYR A 51 10.53 -9.26 -4.77
N PRO A 52 10.46 -10.35 -5.57
CA PRO A 52 10.77 -10.28 -6.99
C PRO A 52 9.78 -9.37 -7.69
N ARG A 53 10.29 -8.44 -8.50
CA ARG A 53 9.50 -7.56 -9.37
C ARG A 53 10.36 -7.09 -10.54
N PRO A 54 9.79 -6.83 -11.73
CA PRO A 54 10.56 -6.22 -12.80
C PRO A 54 10.93 -4.77 -12.42
N SER A 55 12.20 -4.40 -12.64
CA SER A 55 12.61 -2.99 -12.56
C SER A 55 11.97 -2.20 -13.70
N HIS A 56 11.43 -1.01 -13.42
CA HIS A 56 10.85 -0.17 -14.46
C HIS A 56 11.91 0.46 -15.37
N VAL A 57 13.19 0.46 -14.98
CA VAL A 57 14.29 1.00 -15.81
C VAL A 57 15.12 -0.11 -16.46
N THR A 58 15.93 0.23 -17.46
CA THR A 58 16.87 -0.69 -18.11
C THR A 58 18.16 0.06 -18.49
N PRO A 59 19.34 -0.41 -18.04
CA PRO A 59 19.57 -1.56 -17.16
C PRO A 59 19.04 -1.31 -15.73
N ALA A 60 18.66 -2.38 -15.03
CA ALA A 60 18.31 -2.32 -13.62
C ALA A 60 19.56 -2.12 -12.75
N ARG A 61 19.41 -1.54 -11.57
CA ARG A 61 20.49 -1.40 -10.59
C ARG A 61 20.60 -2.69 -9.76
N PRO A 62 21.79 -3.30 -9.62
CA PRO A 62 21.95 -4.53 -8.85
C PRO A 62 21.49 -4.40 -7.39
N GLY A 63 20.88 -5.46 -6.86
CA GLY A 63 20.42 -5.55 -5.47
C GLY A 63 18.94 -5.18 -5.26
N THR A 64 18.58 -4.90 -4.02
CA THR A 64 17.19 -4.65 -3.59
C THR A 64 16.90 -3.17 -3.37
N PHE A 65 15.63 -2.77 -3.50
CA PHE A 65 15.16 -1.44 -3.10
C PHE A 65 15.52 -1.13 -1.64
N ALA A 66 15.33 -2.10 -0.75
CA ALA A 66 15.67 -2.00 0.67
C ALA A 66 17.13 -1.57 0.91
N GLU A 67 18.08 -2.21 0.23
CA GLU A 67 19.52 -1.94 0.36
C GLU A 67 19.89 -0.52 -0.09
N HIS A 68 19.28 -0.04 -1.17
CA HIS A 68 19.54 1.31 -1.68
C HIS A 68 18.81 2.40 -0.89
N LEU A 69 17.64 2.10 -0.32
CA LEU A 69 16.85 3.06 0.44
C LEU A 69 17.30 3.21 1.90
N GLU A 70 17.73 2.14 2.58
CA GLU A 70 18.13 2.17 4.00
C GLU A 70 19.09 3.34 4.35
N PRO A 71 20.19 3.61 3.60
CA PRO A 71 21.08 4.73 3.91
C PRO A 71 20.45 6.11 3.67
N LEU A 72 19.36 6.20 2.92
CA LEU A 72 18.67 7.43 2.56
C LEU A 72 17.47 7.75 3.47
N LEU A 73 17.12 6.86 4.40
CA LEU A 73 16.00 7.09 5.32
C LEU A 73 16.20 8.32 6.21
N GLY A 74 17.46 8.63 6.58
CA GLY A 74 17.80 9.87 7.28
C GLY A 74 17.46 11.11 6.47
N ASP A 75 17.82 11.11 5.19
CA ASP A 75 17.54 12.22 4.26
C ASP A 75 16.03 12.39 4.05
N ALA A 76 15.29 11.29 3.86
CA ALA A 76 13.83 11.30 3.77
C ALA A 76 13.21 11.93 5.02
N ARG A 77 13.69 11.53 6.21
CA ARG A 77 13.19 12.07 7.48
C ARG A 77 13.51 13.55 7.64
N GLN A 78 14.71 13.98 7.26
CA GLN A 78 15.09 15.39 7.30
C GLN A 78 14.20 16.24 6.37
N LEU A 79 13.92 15.77 5.14
CA LEU A 79 12.98 16.46 4.24
C LEU A 79 11.61 16.64 4.90
N TYR A 80 11.12 15.60 5.56
CA TYR A 80 9.84 15.63 6.27
C TYR A 80 9.83 16.60 7.46
N ASP A 81 10.90 16.66 8.23
CA ASP A 81 11.01 17.52 9.40
C ASP A 81 11.18 19.01 8.99
N GLU A 82 11.84 19.26 7.85
CA GLU A 82 12.07 20.59 7.25
C GLU A 82 10.87 21.15 6.47
N ARG A 83 9.79 20.38 6.30
CA ARG A 83 8.69 20.74 5.42
C ARG A 83 7.97 22.04 5.85
N PRO A 84 7.59 22.89 4.88
CA PRO A 84 6.79 24.08 5.15
C PRO A 84 5.41 23.69 5.70
N ARG A 85 4.77 24.62 6.43
CA ARG A 85 3.42 24.38 7.00
C ARG A 85 2.39 24.09 5.90
N GLU A 86 2.60 24.67 4.73
CA GLU A 86 1.84 24.52 3.49
C GLU A 86 1.99 23.13 2.85
N LEU A 87 2.89 22.27 3.36
CA LEU A 87 3.00 20.84 3.01
C LEU A 87 2.70 19.93 4.21
N ARG A 88 2.24 20.47 5.34
CA ARG A 88 1.79 19.63 6.47
C ARG A 88 0.39 19.12 6.18
N VAL A 89 0.34 17.89 5.68
CA VAL A 89 -0.91 17.18 5.41
C VAL A 89 -1.75 17.06 6.67
N HIS A 90 -2.95 17.61 6.61
CA HIS A 90 -4.11 16.98 7.22
C HIS A 90 -4.91 16.41 6.05
N VAL A 91 -5.13 15.10 6.03
CA VAL A 91 -5.68 14.28 4.92
C VAL A 91 -7.09 14.74 4.44
N ALA A 92 -7.62 15.84 5.01
CA ALA A 92 -8.95 16.36 4.76
C ALA A 92 -9.00 17.85 4.32
N ARG A 93 -7.88 18.50 3.94
CA ARG A 93 -7.91 19.93 3.55
C ARG A 93 -7.26 20.22 2.20
N LYS A 94 -7.84 21.21 1.51
CA LYS A 94 -7.33 21.93 0.34
C LYS A 94 -6.01 22.64 0.66
N VAL A 95 -4.95 21.87 0.83
CA VAL A 95 -3.61 22.39 1.08
C VAL A 95 -3.08 22.97 -0.23
N PRO A 96 -2.70 24.26 -0.30
CA PRO A 96 -2.42 24.95 -1.57
C PRO A 96 -1.41 24.24 -2.48
N CYS A 97 -0.39 23.61 -1.90
CA CYS A 97 0.64 22.93 -2.68
C CYS A 97 0.15 21.61 -3.26
N LEU A 98 -0.61 20.82 -2.49
CA LEU A 98 -1.28 19.61 -2.98
C LEU A 98 -2.29 19.93 -4.09
N MET A 99 -3.02 21.05 -4.00
CA MET A 99 -3.93 21.47 -5.09
C MET A 99 -3.20 21.71 -6.42
N VAL A 100 -1.94 22.14 -6.39
CA VAL A 100 -1.12 22.26 -7.60
C VAL A 100 -0.69 20.88 -8.10
N VAL A 101 -0.30 19.97 -7.20
CA VAL A 101 0.04 18.58 -7.57
C VAL A 101 -1.16 17.89 -8.25
N THR A 102 -2.34 17.95 -7.62
CA THR A 102 -3.57 17.32 -8.13
C THR A 102 -4.17 18.03 -9.35
N GLY A 103 -3.63 19.18 -9.75
CA GLY A 103 -4.10 19.95 -10.91
C GLY A 103 -5.36 20.77 -10.65
N GLU A 104 -5.82 20.90 -9.40
CA GLU A 104 -6.90 21.80 -9.00
C GLU A 104 -6.51 23.28 -9.13
N ARG A 105 -5.20 23.58 -9.11
CA ARG A 105 -4.64 24.93 -9.32
C ARG A 105 -3.45 24.89 -10.27
N PRO A 106 -3.23 25.96 -11.07
CA PRO A 106 -2.08 26.05 -11.95
C PRO A 106 -0.77 26.30 -11.17
N VAL A 107 0.36 25.98 -11.78
CA VAL A 107 1.71 26.19 -11.21
C VAL A 107 2.01 27.67 -10.94
N SER A 108 1.35 28.60 -11.63
CA SER A 108 1.44 30.04 -11.38
C SER A 108 0.91 30.44 -10.00
N GLU A 109 0.08 29.60 -9.37
CA GLU A 109 -0.44 29.80 -8.01
C GLU A 109 0.34 29.03 -6.94
N LEU A 110 1.46 28.39 -7.30
CA LEU A 110 2.27 27.62 -6.35
C LEU A 110 2.91 28.56 -5.31
N PRO A 111 2.65 28.36 -3.99
CA PRO A 111 3.31 29.14 -2.95
C PRO A 111 4.83 29.07 -3.03
N SER A 112 5.51 30.20 -2.77
CA SER A 112 6.99 30.28 -2.81
C SER A 112 7.65 29.25 -1.90
N ALA A 113 7.13 29.05 -0.69
CA ALA A 113 7.65 28.08 0.27
C ALA A 113 7.67 26.63 -0.29
N CYS A 114 6.70 26.27 -1.13
CA CYS A 114 6.64 24.94 -1.75
C CYS A 114 7.61 24.83 -2.93
N ARG A 115 7.76 25.90 -3.71
CA ARG A 115 8.80 25.97 -4.74
C ARG A 115 10.20 25.83 -4.14
N GLU A 116 10.49 26.58 -3.08
CA GLU A 116 11.76 26.52 -2.35
C GLU A 116 12.00 25.15 -1.70
N ALA A 117 10.94 24.48 -1.22
CA ALA A 117 11.05 23.13 -0.68
C ALA A 117 11.47 22.11 -1.75
N VAL A 118 10.89 22.18 -2.95
CA VAL A 118 11.28 21.34 -4.08
C VAL A 118 12.73 21.64 -4.49
N GLU A 119 13.09 22.90 -4.65
CA GLU A 119 14.44 23.31 -5.06
C GLU A 119 15.53 22.86 -4.08
N ARG A 120 15.28 23.00 -2.76
CA ARG A 120 16.22 22.53 -1.72
C ARG A 120 16.23 21.01 -1.52
N GLY A 121 15.15 20.34 -1.91
CA GLY A 121 14.98 18.91 -1.72
C GLY A 121 15.34 18.06 -2.94
N TRP A 122 15.45 18.66 -4.13
CA TRP A 122 15.53 17.97 -5.42
C TRP A 122 16.57 16.85 -5.45
N GLU A 123 17.81 17.11 -5.06
CA GLU A 123 18.88 16.10 -5.10
C GLU A 123 18.60 14.93 -4.13
N ARG A 124 18.07 15.22 -2.94
CA ARG A 124 17.68 14.20 -1.95
C ARG A 124 16.51 13.36 -2.48
N VAL A 125 15.48 14.00 -3.03
CA VAL A 125 14.33 13.34 -3.66
C VAL A 125 14.79 12.44 -4.81
N SER A 126 15.61 12.95 -5.73
CA SER A 126 16.13 12.19 -6.87
C SER A 126 16.93 10.97 -6.44
N ARG A 127 17.79 11.07 -5.42
CA ARG A 127 18.54 9.91 -4.90
C ARG A 127 17.63 8.86 -4.26
N ILE A 128 16.59 9.27 -3.53
CA ILE A 128 15.60 8.36 -2.94
C ILE A 128 14.80 7.66 -4.05
N LEU A 129 14.34 8.40 -5.04
CA LEU A 129 13.63 7.87 -6.20
C LEU A 129 14.49 6.90 -7.01
N ALA A 130 15.77 7.17 -7.20
CA ALA A 130 16.70 6.27 -7.87
C ALA A 130 16.93 4.93 -7.14
N ALA A 131 16.57 4.80 -5.86
CA ALA A 131 16.58 3.50 -5.18
C ALA A 131 15.59 2.52 -5.81
N THR A 132 14.49 3.01 -6.39
CA THR A 132 13.43 2.20 -7.02
C THR A 132 13.91 1.48 -8.29
N HIS A 133 15.05 1.89 -8.84
CA HIS A 133 15.69 1.31 -10.04
C HIS A 133 16.28 -0.08 -9.79
N ALA A 134 16.30 -0.53 -8.53
CA ALA A 134 16.77 -1.84 -8.10
C ALA A 134 16.11 -3.02 -8.85
N GLU A 135 16.84 -4.13 -8.96
CA GLU A 135 16.38 -5.41 -9.55
C GLU A 135 15.23 -6.03 -8.75
N GLU A 136 15.33 -6.02 -7.43
CA GLU A 136 14.33 -6.59 -6.53
C GLU A 136 13.70 -5.49 -5.65
N GLY A 137 12.45 -5.70 -5.22
CA GLY A 137 11.76 -4.80 -4.31
C GLY A 137 12.05 -5.09 -2.84
N GLY A 138 11.08 -4.75 -1.99
CA GLY A 138 11.13 -5.02 -0.55
C GLY A 138 11.55 -3.80 0.26
N LEU A 139 10.95 -3.64 1.43
CA LEU A 139 11.21 -2.50 2.32
C LEU A 139 12.47 -2.68 3.19
N PRO A 140 13.14 -1.57 3.56
CA PRO A 140 14.24 -1.59 4.51
C PRO A 140 13.85 -2.23 5.85
N ARG A 141 14.83 -2.85 6.52
CA ARG A 141 14.57 -3.68 7.71
C ARG A 141 14.05 -2.85 8.89
N SER A 142 14.45 -1.59 8.94
CA SER A 142 13.99 -0.65 9.94
C SER A 142 12.48 -0.37 9.85
N VAL A 143 11.83 -0.65 8.71
CA VAL A 143 10.47 -0.17 8.42
C VAL A 143 9.50 -1.20 7.80
N GLY A 144 9.96 -2.40 7.44
CA GLY A 144 9.13 -3.48 6.91
C GLY A 144 8.08 -4.03 7.89
N VAL A 145 7.41 -5.14 7.56
CA VAL A 145 6.28 -5.74 8.33
C VAL A 145 6.59 -5.90 9.82
N MET A 146 7.82 -6.29 10.15
CA MET A 146 8.32 -6.41 11.52
C MET A 146 9.52 -5.47 11.69
N PRO A 147 9.28 -4.18 11.97
CA PRO A 147 10.32 -3.16 12.02
C PRO A 147 11.22 -3.37 13.24
N SER A 148 12.54 -3.27 13.05
CA SER A 148 13.52 -3.40 14.14
C SER A 148 13.57 -2.19 15.07
N ARG A 149 13.07 -1.03 14.64
CA ARG A 149 13.10 0.24 15.39
C ARG A 149 11.75 0.63 16.03
N GLY A 150 10.81 -0.32 16.10
CA GLY A 150 9.46 -0.09 16.65
C GLY A 150 8.52 0.62 15.68
N ARG A 151 7.23 0.64 16.05
CA ARG A 151 6.13 1.18 15.22
C ARG A 151 6.27 2.68 14.92
N GLU A 152 6.63 3.49 15.92
CA GLU A 152 6.72 4.95 15.76
C GLU A 152 7.74 5.36 14.68
N ALA A 153 8.91 4.73 14.65
CA ALA A 153 9.93 4.98 13.64
C ALA A 153 9.47 4.55 12.23
N ALA A 154 8.74 3.44 12.13
CA ALA A 154 8.16 2.99 10.87
C ALA A 154 7.08 3.97 10.37
N ASP A 155 6.17 4.42 11.25
CA ASP A 155 5.13 5.41 10.95
C ASP A 155 5.75 6.75 10.49
N ALA A 156 6.77 7.22 11.21
CA ALA A 156 7.57 8.39 10.87
C ALA A 156 8.18 8.30 9.46
N THR A 157 8.65 7.12 9.08
CA THR A 157 9.25 6.87 7.76
C THR A 157 8.21 6.81 6.65
N ARG A 158 7.03 6.20 6.89
CA ARG A 158 5.91 6.22 5.93
C ARG A 158 5.52 7.64 5.56
N MET A 159 5.37 8.48 6.59
CA MET A 159 5.05 9.89 6.37
C MET A 159 6.16 10.64 5.63
N ALA A 160 7.43 10.29 5.88
CA ALA A 160 8.55 10.88 5.16
C ALA A 160 8.58 10.48 3.69
N LEU A 161 8.33 9.21 3.35
CA LEU A 161 8.27 8.76 1.96
C LEU A 161 7.05 9.29 1.21
N LEU A 162 5.90 9.42 1.87
CA LEU A 162 4.75 10.13 1.30
C LEU A 162 5.11 11.58 0.96
N HIS A 163 5.89 12.25 1.82
CA HIS A 163 6.34 13.61 1.53
C HIS A 163 7.33 13.67 0.36
N VAL A 164 8.19 12.67 0.19
CA VAL A 164 9.04 12.54 -1.02
C VAL A 164 8.18 12.46 -2.28
N VAL A 165 7.08 11.69 -2.24
CA VAL A 165 6.12 11.59 -3.34
C VAL A 165 5.45 12.94 -3.65
N GLU A 166 5.04 13.70 -2.63
CA GLU A 166 4.46 15.04 -2.80
C GLU A 166 5.45 15.99 -3.50
N LEU A 167 6.71 16.00 -3.07
CA LEU A 167 7.76 16.82 -3.69
C LEU A 167 8.02 16.39 -5.14
N ALA A 168 8.01 15.09 -5.42
CA ALA A 168 8.15 14.56 -6.79
C ALA A 168 6.96 14.96 -7.69
N GLY A 169 5.73 14.95 -7.14
CA GLY A 169 4.55 15.44 -7.84
C GLY A 169 4.62 16.92 -8.16
N LEU A 170 5.09 17.75 -7.22
CA LEU A 170 5.32 19.19 -7.46
C LEU A 170 6.39 19.43 -8.52
N GLU A 171 7.48 18.68 -8.47
CA GLU A 171 8.56 18.79 -9.44
C GLU A 171 8.12 18.37 -10.84
N THR A 172 7.30 17.33 -10.96
CA THR A 172 6.65 16.93 -12.23
C THR A 172 5.87 18.10 -12.82
N ARG A 173 5.06 18.79 -11.99
CA ARG A 173 4.30 19.99 -12.41
C ARG A 173 5.21 21.14 -12.84
N LEU A 174 6.30 21.38 -12.11
CA LEU A 174 7.26 22.43 -12.43
C LEU A 174 7.99 22.16 -13.75
N ARG A 175 8.37 20.91 -14.03
CA ARG A 175 8.98 20.50 -15.31
C ARG A 175 8.02 20.68 -16.47
N LEU A 176 6.75 20.28 -16.30
CA LEU A 176 5.73 20.51 -17.33
C LEU A 176 5.53 21.99 -17.65
N ALA A 177 5.45 22.84 -16.62
CA ALA A 177 5.31 24.29 -16.81
C ALA A 177 6.51 24.92 -17.54
N ARG A 178 7.69 24.28 -17.51
CA ARG A 178 8.90 24.71 -18.22
C ARG A 178 9.03 24.09 -19.62
N GLY A 179 8.08 23.27 -20.06
CA GLY A 179 8.11 22.57 -21.34
C GLY A 179 8.97 21.30 -21.36
N SER A 180 9.39 20.80 -20.20
CA SER A 180 10.26 19.63 -20.06
C SER A 180 9.45 18.34 -19.81
N ALA A 181 8.48 18.05 -20.69
CA ALA A 181 7.52 16.97 -20.49
C ALA A 181 8.15 15.57 -20.36
N ALA A 182 9.20 15.28 -21.14
CA ALA A 182 9.88 13.98 -21.05
C ALA A 182 10.53 13.75 -19.67
N GLU A 183 11.18 14.77 -19.11
CA GLU A 183 11.78 14.71 -17.78
C GLU A 183 10.71 14.65 -16.69
N ALA A 184 9.56 15.30 -16.89
CA ALA A 184 8.42 15.18 -16.00
C ALA A 184 7.89 13.74 -15.92
N VAL A 185 7.84 13.04 -17.06
CA VAL A 185 7.50 11.61 -17.10
C VAL A 185 8.51 10.77 -16.31
N ASP A 186 9.81 11.06 -16.40
CA ASP A 186 10.83 10.31 -15.65
C ASP A 186 10.63 10.44 -14.13
N VAL A 187 10.44 11.66 -13.63
CA VAL A 187 10.17 11.91 -12.20
C VAL A 187 8.87 11.22 -11.75
N CYS A 188 7.81 11.32 -12.56
CA CYS A 188 6.54 10.66 -12.29
C CYS A 188 6.71 9.13 -12.17
N LEU A 189 7.39 8.49 -13.13
CA LEU A 189 7.52 7.03 -13.15
C LEU A 189 8.38 6.52 -12.00
N ASP A 190 9.43 7.24 -11.61
CA ASP A 190 10.18 6.90 -10.41
C ASP A 190 9.35 7.07 -9.12
N ALA A 191 8.50 8.09 -9.05
CA ALA A 191 7.62 8.29 -7.90
C ALA A 191 6.51 7.22 -7.81
N LEU A 192 5.97 6.78 -8.97
CA LEU A 192 5.06 5.64 -9.04
C LEU A 192 5.78 4.33 -8.67
N ALA A 193 7.05 4.17 -9.04
CA ALA A 193 7.87 3.05 -8.64
C ALA A 193 8.08 3.00 -7.12
N LEU A 194 8.29 4.16 -6.48
CA LEU A 194 8.37 4.28 -5.02
C LEU A 194 7.04 3.85 -4.38
N SER A 195 5.91 4.31 -4.93
CA SER A 195 4.59 3.88 -4.48
C SER A 195 4.42 2.36 -4.56
N ARG A 196 4.76 1.74 -5.70
CA ARG A 196 4.74 0.26 -5.84
C ARG A 196 5.63 -0.42 -4.80
N ASP A 197 6.87 0.05 -4.60
CA ASP A 197 7.81 -0.55 -3.66
C ASP A 197 7.34 -0.47 -2.20
N MET A 198 6.54 0.54 -1.84
CA MET A 198 5.88 0.61 -0.55
C MET A 198 4.92 -0.57 -0.32
N THR A 199 4.35 -1.18 -1.36
CA THR A 199 3.47 -2.35 -1.21
C THR A 199 4.22 -3.65 -0.84
N LEU A 200 5.55 -3.67 -0.98
CA LEU A 200 6.37 -4.88 -0.90
C LEU A 200 7.01 -5.02 0.49
N GLY A 201 6.38 -5.79 1.38
CA GLY A 201 6.95 -6.14 2.68
C GLY A 201 6.68 -5.13 3.78
N GLY A 202 5.57 -4.42 3.68
CA GLY A 202 5.07 -3.51 4.70
C GLY A 202 3.69 -3.85 5.24
N GLY A 203 3.04 -4.91 4.72
CA GLY A 203 1.67 -5.21 5.08
C GLY A 203 0.69 -4.09 4.72
N LEU A 204 -0.47 -4.10 5.37
CA LEU A 204 -1.60 -3.28 4.95
C LEU A 204 -1.39 -1.78 5.10
N ALA A 205 -0.73 -1.34 6.18
CA ALA A 205 -0.48 0.08 6.39
C ALA A 205 0.31 0.68 5.22
N TRP A 206 1.40 0.03 4.82
CA TRP A 206 2.23 0.50 3.72
C TRP A 206 1.53 0.45 2.36
N HIS A 207 0.68 -0.55 2.11
CA HIS A 207 -0.14 -0.61 0.90
C HIS A 207 -1.15 0.56 0.85
N TRP A 208 -1.75 0.92 1.98
CA TRP A 208 -2.60 2.11 2.04
C TRP A 208 -1.83 3.40 1.74
N TYR A 209 -0.61 3.57 2.26
CA TYR A 209 0.24 4.70 1.90
C TYR A 209 0.68 4.71 0.42
N SER A 210 0.83 3.53 -0.19
CA SER A 210 1.02 3.41 -1.64
C SER A 210 -0.21 3.93 -2.39
N ALA A 211 -1.43 3.54 -2.00
CA ALA A 211 -2.66 4.06 -2.59
C ALA A 211 -2.77 5.60 -2.49
N LEU A 212 -2.46 6.17 -1.32
CA LEU A 212 -2.40 7.62 -1.13
C LEU A 212 -1.34 8.28 -2.03
N SER A 213 -0.15 7.68 -2.13
CA SER A 213 0.94 8.17 -2.98
C SER A 213 0.53 8.20 -4.45
N HIS A 214 -0.15 7.14 -4.90
CA HIS A 214 -0.66 7.03 -6.27
C HIS A 214 -1.73 8.07 -6.56
N GLU A 215 -2.66 8.28 -5.62
CA GLU A 215 -3.71 9.31 -5.74
C GLU A 215 -3.11 10.71 -5.88
N VAL A 216 -2.08 11.04 -5.09
CA VAL A 216 -1.35 12.31 -5.18
C VAL A 216 -0.70 12.49 -6.55
N LEU A 217 -0.06 11.45 -7.08
CA LEU A 217 0.69 11.52 -8.34
C LEU A 217 -0.19 11.50 -9.59
N TYR A 218 -1.37 10.87 -9.50
CA TYR A 218 -2.16 10.45 -10.66
C TYR A 218 -2.34 11.53 -11.72
N ARG A 219 -2.77 12.73 -11.31
CA ARG A 219 -3.03 13.85 -12.23
C ARG A 219 -1.74 14.44 -12.80
N ALA A 220 -0.71 14.64 -11.98
CA ALA A 220 0.57 15.16 -12.46
C ALA A 220 1.22 14.20 -13.48
N CYS A 221 1.11 12.90 -13.23
CA CYS A 221 1.58 11.84 -14.12
C CYS A 221 0.79 11.78 -15.43
N ALA A 222 -0.54 11.87 -15.38
CA ALA A 222 -1.39 11.89 -16.57
C ALA A 222 -1.03 13.08 -17.48
N ASP A 223 -0.93 14.28 -16.91
CA ASP A 223 -0.60 15.49 -17.66
C ASP A 223 0.84 15.44 -18.21
N ALA A 224 1.77 14.80 -17.49
CA ALA A 224 3.13 14.58 -17.96
C ALA A 224 3.18 13.63 -19.16
N LEU A 225 2.45 12.52 -19.07
CA LEU A 225 2.34 11.56 -20.16
C LEU A 225 1.65 12.16 -21.38
N ASP A 226 0.54 12.90 -21.21
CA ASP A 226 -0.20 13.54 -22.32
C ASP A 226 0.68 14.52 -23.09
N ALA A 227 1.50 15.32 -22.39
CA ALA A 227 2.39 16.31 -22.99
C ALA A 227 3.72 15.73 -23.53
N ALA A 228 4.04 14.46 -23.23
CA ALA A 228 5.33 13.89 -23.59
C ALA A 228 5.45 13.56 -25.09
N PRO A 229 6.64 13.67 -25.69
CA PRO A 229 6.86 13.24 -27.06
C PRO A 229 6.55 11.75 -27.26
N LEU A 230 6.03 11.36 -28.44
CA LEU A 230 5.72 9.97 -28.80
C LEU A 230 6.82 8.96 -28.45
N ALA A 231 8.09 9.28 -28.70
CA ALA A 231 9.21 8.39 -28.37
C ALA A 231 9.29 8.09 -26.86
N ARG A 232 9.01 9.09 -26.02
CA ARG A 232 8.98 8.93 -24.57
C ARG A 232 7.72 8.18 -24.13
N LYS A 233 6.55 8.45 -24.74
CA LYS A 233 5.30 7.69 -24.49
C LYS A 233 5.49 6.20 -24.75
N ARG A 234 6.11 5.80 -25.87
CA ARG A 234 6.43 4.38 -26.17
C ARG A 234 7.27 3.73 -25.07
N SER A 235 8.30 4.42 -24.61
CA SER A 235 9.13 3.93 -23.52
C SER A 235 8.33 3.85 -22.21
N ALA A 236 7.49 4.84 -21.92
CA ALA A 236 6.68 4.91 -20.71
C ALA A 236 5.67 3.75 -20.61
N VAL A 237 5.06 3.33 -21.72
CA VAL A 237 4.19 2.14 -21.77
C VAL A 237 4.90 0.92 -21.20
N THR A 238 6.13 0.63 -21.66
CA THR A 238 6.91 -0.51 -21.16
C THR A 238 7.22 -0.38 -19.66
N GLN A 239 7.54 0.83 -19.20
CA GLN A 239 7.85 1.09 -17.78
C GLN A 239 6.60 0.93 -16.90
N LEU A 240 5.46 1.47 -17.33
CA LEU A 240 4.16 1.34 -16.65
C LEU A 240 3.69 -0.11 -16.60
N SER A 241 3.85 -0.90 -17.67
CA SER A 241 3.52 -2.34 -17.64
C SER A 241 4.33 -3.08 -16.58
N ARG A 242 5.65 -2.83 -16.51
CA ARG A 242 6.51 -3.42 -15.47
C ARG A 242 6.12 -2.97 -14.06
N LEU A 243 5.73 -1.71 -13.89
CA LEU A 243 5.21 -1.23 -12.61
C LEU A 243 3.94 -1.98 -12.19
N ALA A 244 3.02 -2.24 -13.11
CA ALA A 244 1.78 -2.98 -12.85
C ALA A 244 2.06 -4.42 -12.39
N GLU A 245 2.98 -5.11 -13.06
CA GLU A 245 3.40 -6.48 -12.74
C GLU A 245 3.97 -6.61 -11.31
N GLY A 246 4.55 -5.54 -10.78
CA GLY A 246 5.18 -5.52 -9.45
C GLY A 246 4.27 -5.07 -8.30
N LEU A 247 2.97 -4.82 -8.53
CA LEU A 247 2.04 -4.43 -7.47
C LEU A 247 1.66 -5.64 -6.60
N ALA A 248 1.71 -5.49 -5.27
CA ALA A 248 1.31 -6.57 -4.36
C ALA A 248 -0.19 -6.91 -4.49
N SER A 249 -0.53 -8.19 -4.33
CA SER A 249 -1.93 -8.62 -4.21
C SER A 249 -2.50 -8.26 -2.83
N LEU A 250 -3.82 -8.06 -2.75
CA LEU A 250 -4.46 -7.76 -1.47
C LEU A 250 -4.35 -8.96 -0.53
N SER A 251 -4.44 -10.20 -1.05
CA SER A 251 -4.24 -11.42 -0.28
C SER A 251 -2.86 -11.50 0.37
N ARG A 252 -1.80 -11.10 -0.33
CA ARG A 252 -0.43 -11.04 0.20
C ARG A 252 -0.35 -10.04 1.34
N THR A 253 -0.83 -8.83 1.10
CA THR A 253 -0.84 -7.74 2.08
C THR A 253 -1.63 -8.10 3.35
N LEU A 254 -2.78 -8.77 3.20
CA LEU A 254 -3.58 -9.25 4.34
C LEU A 254 -2.89 -10.38 5.10
N ARG A 255 -2.12 -11.25 4.43
CA ARG A 255 -1.30 -12.27 5.09
C ARG A 255 -0.20 -11.63 5.92
N GLU A 256 0.54 -10.68 5.35
CA GLU A 256 1.57 -9.92 6.06
C GLU A 256 0.98 -9.22 7.28
N HIS A 257 -0.17 -8.56 7.10
CA HIS A 257 -0.89 -7.90 8.20
C HIS A 257 -1.37 -8.89 9.26
N SER A 258 -1.88 -10.06 8.87
CA SER A 258 -2.31 -11.11 9.80
C SER A 258 -1.17 -11.56 10.71
N VAL A 259 0.01 -11.84 10.13
CA VAL A 259 1.18 -12.28 10.90
C VAL A 259 1.64 -11.16 11.84
N GLN A 260 1.70 -9.92 11.36
CA GLN A 260 2.05 -8.75 12.17
C GLN A 260 1.08 -8.58 13.35
N THR A 261 -0.23 -8.56 13.10
CA THR A 261 -1.26 -8.43 14.13
C THR A 261 -1.19 -9.57 15.14
N GLN A 262 -0.94 -10.80 14.70
CA GLN A 262 -0.78 -11.93 15.61
C GLN A 262 0.47 -11.79 16.50
N ALA A 263 1.60 -11.34 15.94
CA ALA A 263 2.83 -11.11 16.70
C ALA A 263 2.66 -9.97 17.73
N GLU A 264 2.01 -8.86 17.35
CA GLU A 264 1.76 -7.72 18.22
C GLU A 264 0.78 -8.05 19.36
N LEU A 265 -0.32 -8.73 19.06
CA LEU A 265 -1.38 -8.99 20.04
C LEU A 265 -1.14 -10.27 20.86
N PHE A 266 -0.65 -11.33 20.23
CA PHE A 266 -0.57 -12.67 20.84
C PHE A 266 0.86 -13.16 21.03
N GLY A 267 1.88 -12.37 20.66
CA GLY A 267 3.29 -12.72 20.90
C GLY A 267 3.60 -13.05 22.36
N VAL A 268 2.90 -12.39 23.30
CA VAL A 268 2.99 -12.67 24.75
C VAL A 268 2.56 -14.09 25.14
N ALA A 269 1.70 -14.73 24.35
CA ALA A 269 1.20 -16.08 24.59
C ALA A 269 2.08 -17.18 23.98
N VAL A 270 3.11 -16.83 23.21
CA VAL A 270 4.10 -17.77 22.66
C VAL A 270 5.03 -18.22 23.78
N SER A 271 5.10 -19.55 24.02
CA SER A 271 5.94 -20.15 25.06
C SER A 271 7.43 -19.88 24.82
N GLY A 272 8.26 -19.96 25.87
CA GLY A 272 9.71 -19.79 25.75
C GLY A 272 10.35 -20.74 24.73
N GLU A 273 10.00 -22.02 24.78
CA GLU A 273 10.47 -23.04 23.82
C GLU A 273 10.12 -22.67 22.37
N THR A 274 8.90 -22.21 22.11
CA THR A 274 8.48 -21.80 20.76
C THR A 274 9.13 -20.49 20.34
N ARG A 275 9.37 -19.56 21.27
CA ARG A 275 10.13 -18.32 21.00
C ARG A 275 11.59 -18.58 20.65
N ASP A 276 12.19 -19.66 21.16
CA ASP A 276 13.57 -20.00 20.84
C ASP A 276 13.77 -20.37 19.37
N ALA A 277 12.71 -20.78 18.68
CA ALA A 277 12.71 -21.02 17.24
C ALA A 277 12.56 -19.74 16.38
N LEU A 278 12.26 -18.58 16.98
CA LEU A 278 12.24 -17.30 16.27
C LEU A 278 13.66 -16.85 15.94
N THR A 279 13.82 -16.27 14.75
CA THR A 279 15.04 -15.53 14.41
C THR A 279 15.28 -14.39 15.40
N PRO A 280 16.54 -13.92 15.56
CA PRO A 280 16.85 -12.86 16.51
C PRO A 280 16.03 -11.58 16.29
N ARG A 281 15.73 -11.24 15.05
CA ARG A 281 14.99 -10.02 14.71
C ARG A 281 13.51 -10.13 15.02
N VAL A 282 12.86 -11.23 14.64
CA VAL A 282 11.45 -11.43 14.95
C VAL A 282 11.27 -11.48 16.47
N ARG A 283 12.18 -12.16 17.18
CA ARG A 283 12.21 -12.14 18.65
C ARG A 283 12.30 -10.71 19.21
N ALA A 284 13.25 -9.91 18.73
CA ALA A 284 13.38 -8.51 19.14
C ALA A 284 12.11 -7.68 18.86
N PHE A 285 11.43 -7.93 17.74
CA PHE A 285 10.15 -7.31 17.42
C PHE A 285 9.06 -7.68 18.45
N LEU A 286 8.91 -8.98 18.77
CA LEU A 286 7.96 -9.44 19.78
C LEU A 286 8.27 -8.82 21.15
N ASP A 287 9.54 -8.73 21.52
CA ASP A 287 9.96 -8.19 22.82
C ASP A 287 9.70 -6.68 22.93
N ALA A 288 9.93 -5.92 21.85
CA ALA A 288 9.67 -4.49 21.82
C ALA A 288 8.17 -4.13 21.84
N HIS A 289 7.30 -5.04 21.39
CA HIS A 289 5.85 -4.82 21.29
C HIS A 289 5.05 -5.58 22.36
N GLN A 290 5.71 -6.04 23.44
CA GLN A 290 4.99 -6.56 24.60
C GLN A 290 4.21 -5.40 25.25
N ILE A 291 2.90 -5.36 25.05
CA ILE A 291 2.02 -4.35 25.65
C ILE A 291 2.00 -4.58 27.18
N PRO A 292 2.65 -3.73 28.01
CA PRO A 292 2.90 -4.03 29.42
C PRO A 292 1.63 -4.08 30.27
N ASP A 293 0.56 -3.42 29.82
CA ASP A 293 -0.64 -3.11 30.61
C ASP A 293 -1.84 -4.03 30.34
N LEU A 294 -1.70 -5.01 29.43
CA LEU A 294 -2.75 -6.01 29.20
C LEU A 294 -2.82 -7.09 30.31
N LYS A 295 -1.88 -7.07 31.26
CA LYS A 295 -1.90 -7.94 32.45
C LYS A 295 -3.07 -7.63 33.41
N GLY A 296 -3.65 -6.42 33.37
CA GLY A 296 -4.78 -6.02 34.21
C GLY A 296 -6.17 -6.40 33.67
N SER A 297 -6.28 -6.69 32.38
CA SER A 297 -7.52 -7.13 31.75
C SER A 297 -7.52 -8.66 31.61
N LEU A 298 -8.11 -9.34 32.58
CA LEU A 298 -8.29 -10.80 32.60
C LEU A 298 -9.07 -11.36 31.39
N PHE A 299 -9.58 -10.52 30.49
CA PHE A 299 -10.52 -10.90 29.43
C PHE A 299 -10.02 -10.73 27.98
N SER A 300 -8.90 -10.05 27.70
CA SER A 300 -8.69 -9.49 26.35
C SER A 300 -7.75 -10.22 25.38
N LEU A 301 -6.96 -11.22 25.81
CA LEU A 301 -6.05 -11.97 24.90
C LEU A 301 -6.17 -13.48 25.11
N THR A 302 -7.40 -13.99 25.06
CA THR A 302 -7.62 -15.43 25.27
C THR A 302 -7.20 -16.24 24.03
N PRO A 303 -6.80 -17.50 24.20
CA PRO A 303 -6.67 -18.48 23.11
C PRO A 303 -7.84 -18.58 22.13
N LEU A 304 -9.04 -18.20 22.59
CA LEU A 304 -10.23 -18.15 21.74
C LEU A 304 -10.17 -16.96 20.78
N GLU A 305 -9.79 -15.78 21.27
CA GLU A 305 -9.65 -14.58 20.42
C GLU A 305 -8.56 -14.76 19.38
N TRP A 306 -7.40 -15.33 19.73
CA TRP A 306 -6.36 -15.64 18.74
C TRP A 306 -6.89 -16.55 17.62
N ARG A 307 -7.62 -17.62 17.96
CA ARG A 307 -8.25 -18.51 16.97
C ARG A 307 -9.26 -17.79 16.09
N LYS A 308 -10.10 -16.93 16.67
CA LYS A 308 -11.08 -16.15 15.91
C LYS A 308 -10.37 -15.18 14.95
N THR A 309 -9.38 -14.44 15.42
CA THR A 309 -8.58 -13.51 14.61
C THR A 309 -7.93 -14.23 13.43
N VAL A 310 -7.30 -15.38 13.66
CA VAL A 310 -6.71 -16.19 12.59
C VAL A 310 -7.76 -16.66 11.58
N LYS A 311 -8.90 -17.17 12.06
CA LYS A 311 -10.00 -17.61 11.18
C LYS A 311 -10.50 -16.47 10.30
N VAL A 312 -10.70 -15.27 10.87
CA VAL A 312 -11.17 -14.09 10.11
C VAL A 312 -10.14 -13.70 9.04
N PHE A 313 -8.86 -13.60 9.40
CA PHE A 313 -7.81 -13.27 8.44
C PHE A 313 -7.70 -14.33 7.33
N ASP A 314 -7.75 -15.63 7.67
CA ASP A 314 -7.71 -16.70 6.67
C ASP A 314 -8.89 -16.60 5.69
N ALA A 315 -10.10 -16.30 6.19
CA ALA A 315 -11.28 -16.08 5.36
C ALA A 315 -11.13 -14.85 4.45
N MET A 316 -10.63 -13.74 4.98
CA MET A 316 -10.38 -12.52 4.21
C MET A 316 -9.33 -12.75 3.12
N VAL A 317 -8.21 -13.41 3.44
CA VAL A 317 -7.14 -13.74 2.47
C VAL A 317 -7.68 -14.60 1.34
N ALA A 318 -8.59 -15.55 1.63
CA ALA A 318 -9.16 -16.44 0.63
C ALA A 318 -10.03 -15.72 -0.42
N VAL A 319 -10.61 -14.57 -0.07
CA VAL A 319 -11.52 -13.80 -0.95
C VAL A 319 -10.95 -12.45 -1.38
N ALA A 320 -9.73 -12.11 -0.95
CA ALA A 320 -9.11 -10.80 -1.14
C ALA A 320 -8.87 -10.42 -2.61
N ASP A 321 -8.62 -11.41 -3.47
CA ASP A 321 -8.34 -11.17 -4.89
C ASP A 321 -9.55 -11.49 -5.80
N LEU A 322 -10.75 -11.63 -5.21
CA LEU A 322 -11.99 -11.69 -5.99
C LEU A 322 -12.25 -10.33 -6.68
N PRO A 323 -13.03 -10.31 -7.79
CA PRO A 323 -13.49 -9.07 -8.40
C PRO A 323 -14.18 -8.15 -7.37
N PRO A 324 -14.09 -6.80 -7.49
CA PRO A 324 -14.46 -5.88 -6.43
C PRO A 324 -15.85 -6.09 -5.83
N ALA A 325 -16.88 -6.27 -6.66
CA ALA A 325 -18.25 -6.49 -6.18
C ALA A 325 -18.40 -7.81 -5.41
N ALA A 326 -17.76 -8.88 -5.88
CA ALA A 326 -17.78 -10.19 -5.22
C ALA A 326 -16.99 -10.15 -3.91
N ARG A 327 -15.83 -9.46 -3.89
CA ARG A 327 -15.04 -9.27 -2.68
C ARG A 327 -15.81 -8.48 -1.63
N GLN A 328 -16.44 -7.36 -2.00
CA GLN A 328 -17.20 -6.53 -1.07
C GLN A 328 -18.33 -7.34 -0.41
N GLN A 329 -19.06 -8.13 -1.20
CA GLN A 329 -20.09 -9.05 -0.68
C GLN A 329 -19.49 -10.10 0.25
N ALA A 330 -18.35 -10.69 -0.11
CA ALA A 330 -17.67 -11.68 0.73
C ALA A 330 -17.16 -11.08 2.04
N PHE A 331 -16.60 -9.88 2.02
CA PHE A 331 -16.16 -9.16 3.22
C PHE A 331 -17.34 -8.82 4.12
N ALA A 332 -18.47 -8.35 3.56
CA ALA A 332 -19.69 -8.11 4.33
C ALA A 332 -20.24 -9.40 4.98
N ALA A 333 -20.20 -10.53 4.28
CA ALA A 333 -20.61 -11.82 4.83
C ALA A 333 -19.69 -12.32 5.94
N ILE A 334 -18.37 -12.14 5.79
CA ILE A 334 -17.39 -12.44 6.84
C ILE A 334 -17.66 -11.53 8.04
N GLU A 335 -17.95 -10.25 7.83
CA GLU A 335 -18.30 -9.35 8.92
C GLU A 335 -19.55 -9.85 9.66
N GLU A 336 -20.65 -10.09 8.96
CA GLU A 336 -21.92 -10.54 9.54
C GLU A 336 -21.79 -11.85 10.37
N GLU A 337 -21.03 -12.84 9.89
CA GLU A 337 -20.74 -14.07 10.65
C GLU A 337 -20.04 -13.77 12.00
N HIS A 338 -19.33 -12.65 12.06
CA HIS A 338 -18.45 -12.26 13.15
C HIS A 338 -18.97 -11.08 14.00
N THR A 339 -20.01 -10.35 13.58
CA THR A 339 -20.63 -9.21 14.31
C THR A 339 -21.41 -9.65 15.55
N ASP A 340 -21.98 -10.86 15.54
CA ASP A 340 -22.89 -11.34 16.60
C ASP A 340 -22.20 -11.92 17.85
N ARG A 341 -20.86 -11.86 17.96
CA ARG A 341 -20.12 -12.52 19.04
C ARG A 341 -19.04 -11.65 19.67
N PHE A 342 -19.48 -10.72 20.52
CA PHE A 342 -18.69 -9.86 21.39
C PHE A 342 -17.76 -8.91 20.63
N ILE A 343 -17.80 -7.63 21.03
CA ILE A 343 -16.93 -6.55 20.58
C ILE A 343 -15.48 -7.01 20.67
N SER A 344 -14.89 -7.42 19.55
CA SER A 344 -13.47 -7.69 19.48
C SER A 344 -12.75 -6.34 19.48
N ILE A 345 -12.39 -5.86 20.66
CA ILE A 345 -11.66 -4.58 20.85
C ILE A 345 -10.35 -4.58 20.04
N PHE A 346 -9.80 -5.77 19.73
CA PHE A 346 -8.51 -5.95 19.07
C PHE A 346 -8.59 -6.79 17.77
N GLY A 347 -9.79 -7.05 17.25
CA GLY A 347 -9.97 -7.83 16.01
C GLY A 347 -9.79 -6.97 14.75
N PRO A 348 -9.58 -7.58 13.57
CA PRO A 348 -9.62 -6.84 12.32
C PRO A 348 -10.98 -6.17 12.17
N GLN A 349 -11.00 -4.84 12.05
CA GLN A 349 -12.23 -4.09 11.77
C GLN A 349 -12.54 -4.22 10.28
N VAL A 350 -13.36 -5.19 9.89
CA VAL A 350 -13.61 -5.53 8.48
C VAL A 350 -14.08 -4.30 7.66
N MET A 351 -14.89 -3.40 8.24
CA MET A 351 -15.29 -2.15 7.58
C MET A 351 -14.13 -1.20 7.24
N SER A 352 -13.10 -1.11 8.09
CA SER A 352 -11.94 -0.26 7.79
C SER A 352 -11.03 -0.90 6.73
N LEU A 353 -11.08 -2.23 6.61
CA LEU A 353 -10.37 -3.00 5.59
C LEU A 353 -11.03 -2.92 4.22
N ASP A 354 -12.37 -2.81 4.13
CA ASP A 354 -13.07 -2.58 2.86
C ASP A 354 -12.70 -1.21 2.27
N GLY A 355 -12.67 -0.16 3.10
CA GLY A 355 -12.20 1.16 2.66
C GLY A 355 -10.77 1.13 2.09
N MET A 356 -9.85 0.44 2.79
CA MET A 356 -8.49 0.26 2.27
C MET A 356 -8.45 -0.59 0.99
N ALA A 357 -9.26 -1.64 0.88
CA ALA A 357 -9.36 -2.44 -0.33
C ALA A 357 -9.87 -1.60 -1.52
N GLN A 358 -10.83 -0.70 -1.30
CA GLN A 358 -11.32 0.22 -2.31
C GLN A 358 -10.23 1.22 -2.75
N ASP A 359 -9.43 1.74 -1.82
CA ASP A 359 -8.29 2.61 -2.15
C ASP A 359 -7.22 1.87 -2.97
N ILE A 360 -6.94 0.59 -2.64
CA ILE A 360 -6.01 -0.27 -3.39
C ILE A 360 -6.51 -0.54 -4.81
N GLU A 361 -7.82 -0.78 -4.99
CA GLU A 361 -8.38 -0.90 -6.35
C GLU A 361 -8.34 0.41 -7.12
N ARG A 362 -8.56 1.54 -6.43
CA ARG A 362 -8.42 2.85 -7.05
C ARG A 362 -7.01 3.06 -7.58
N LEU A 363 -5.99 2.65 -6.83
CA LEU A 363 -4.59 2.66 -7.29
C LEU A 363 -4.42 1.85 -8.58
N ARG A 364 -4.94 0.62 -8.64
CA ARG A 364 -4.83 -0.22 -9.86
C ARG A 364 -5.54 0.42 -11.05
N LEU A 365 -6.76 0.90 -10.84
CA LEU A 365 -7.53 1.63 -11.85
C LEU A 365 -6.76 2.85 -12.37
N GLN A 366 -6.20 3.66 -11.47
CA GLN A 366 -5.42 4.84 -11.83
C GLN A 366 -4.17 4.46 -12.61
N HIS A 367 -3.48 3.39 -12.21
CA HIS A 367 -2.32 2.87 -12.93
C HIS A 367 -2.69 2.43 -14.36
N ASP A 368 -3.76 1.66 -14.51
CA ASP A 368 -4.27 1.22 -15.81
C ASP A 368 -4.66 2.43 -16.69
N ALA A 369 -5.27 3.45 -16.10
CA ALA A 369 -5.63 4.68 -16.82
C ALA A 369 -4.38 5.41 -17.36
N LEU A 370 -3.28 5.46 -16.61
CA LEU A 370 -2.03 6.07 -17.07
C LEU A 370 -1.41 5.27 -18.23
N LEU A 371 -1.43 3.94 -18.16
CA LEU A 371 -0.97 3.06 -19.23
C LEU A 371 -1.82 3.27 -20.50
N LEU A 372 -3.16 3.23 -20.35
CA LEU A 372 -4.11 3.43 -21.43
C LEU A 372 -3.99 4.80 -22.10
N LEU A 373 -3.75 5.86 -21.32
CA LEU A 373 -3.56 7.20 -21.85
C LEU A 373 -2.42 7.22 -22.86
N ALA A 374 -1.29 6.60 -22.53
CA ALA A 374 -0.15 6.52 -23.43
C ALA A 374 -0.43 5.61 -24.65
N GLU A 375 -1.05 4.44 -24.45
CA GLU A 375 -1.35 3.50 -25.54
C GLU A 375 -2.35 4.05 -26.55
N VAL A 376 -3.41 4.72 -26.08
CA VAL A 376 -4.47 5.29 -26.92
C VAL A 376 -3.92 6.39 -27.81
N ASP A 377 -3.08 7.27 -27.25
CA ASP A 377 -2.47 8.33 -28.03
C ASP A 377 -1.42 7.81 -29.02
N LEU A 378 -0.59 6.84 -28.61
CA LEU A 378 0.33 6.17 -29.54
C LEU A 378 -0.41 5.52 -30.72
N HIS A 379 -1.50 4.80 -30.44
CA HIS A 379 -2.33 4.22 -31.50
C HIS A 379 -2.92 5.29 -32.42
N ARG A 380 -3.37 6.41 -31.85
CA ARG A 380 -3.93 7.53 -32.60
C ARG A 380 -2.89 8.20 -33.51
N ALA A 381 -1.68 8.38 -33.02
CA ALA A 381 -0.56 8.94 -33.77
C ALA A 381 -0.11 8.00 -34.91
N GLU A 382 -0.16 6.68 -34.69
CA GLU A 382 0.29 5.68 -35.66
C GLU A 382 -0.76 5.37 -36.74
N THR A 383 -2.05 5.35 -36.39
CA THR A 383 -3.13 4.91 -37.29
C THR A 383 -3.98 6.05 -37.84
N GLY A 384 -3.86 7.26 -37.29
CA GLY A 384 -4.74 8.36 -37.63
C GLY A 384 -6.13 8.28 -36.98
N ARG A 385 -6.42 7.25 -36.17
CA ARG A 385 -7.75 6.99 -35.59
C ARG A 385 -7.66 6.63 -34.12
N TRP A 386 -8.68 6.98 -33.34
CA TRP A 386 -8.80 6.50 -31.97
C TRP A 386 -9.08 4.98 -31.96
N PRO A 387 -8.50 4.20 -31.03
CA PRO A 387 -8.68 2.74 -30.99
C PRO A 387 -10.13 2.36 -30.70
N GLN A 388 -10.65 1.39 -31.46
CA GLN A 388 -11.95 0.74 -31.23
C GLN A 388 -11.82 -0.77 -31.54
N PRO A 389 -11.90 -1.67 -30.54
CA PRO A 389 -12.02 -1.42 -29.09
C PRO A 389 -10.72 -0.92 -28.43
N LEU A 390 -10.79 -0.51 -27.15
CA LEU A 390 -9.61 -0.23 -26.33
C LEU A 390 -8.70 -1.47 -26.19
N PRO A 391 -7.39 -1.29 -25.93
CA PRO A 391 -6.48 -2.40 -25.62
C PRO A 391 -6.98 -3.27 -24.46
N TYR A 392 -6.78 -4.59 -24.54
CA TYR A 392 -7.11 -5.52 -23.45
C TYR A 392 -6.09 -5.37 -22.31
N PRO A 393 -6.48 -5.41 -21.01
CA PRO A 393 -7.81 -5.73 -20.46
C PRO A 393 -8.75 -4.52 -20.23
N ALA A 394 -8.38 -3.32 -20.64
CA ALA A 394 -9.07 -2.07 -20.29
C ALA A 394 -10.53 -1.95 -20.73
N VAL A 395 -10.95 -2.78 -21.69
CA VAL A 395 -12.32 -2.79 -22.25
C VAL A 395 -13.40 -2.93 -21.18
N TYR A 396 -13.09 -3.55 -20.05
CA TYR A 396 -14.07 -3.75 -18.96
C TYR A 396 -14.08 -2.62 -17.93
N THR A 397 -13.09 -1.72 -17.97
CA THR A 397 -12.84 -0.75 -16.90
C THR A 397 -12.99 0.69 -17.39
N PHE A 398 -12.72 0.94 -18.67
CA PHE A 398 -12.78 2.27 -19.29
C PHE A 398 -13.56 2.26 -20.60
N VAL A 399 -14.13 3.41 -20.92
CA VAL A 399 -14.67 3.76 -22.24
C VAL A 399 -13.91 4.95 -22.80
N LEU A 400 -13.68 4.95 -24.11
CA LEU A 400 -13.08 6.08 -24.82
C LEU A 400 -14.19 6.89 -25.48
N GLU A 401 -14.43 8.08 -24.95
CA GLU A 401 -15.38 9.05 -25.48
C GLU A 401 -14.61 10.08 -26.31
N SER A 402 -14.80 10.10 -27.64
CA SER A 402 -14.20 11.12 -28.49
C SER A 402 -15.25 12.14 -28.92
N SER A 403 -14.99 13.42 -28.63
CA SER A 403 -15.80 14.54 -29.11
C SER A 403 -15.28 15.11 -30.43
N ASP A 404 -13.98 14.95 -30.72
CA ASP A 404 -13.33 15.46 -31.93
C ASP A 404 -12.06 14.67 -32.30
N PRO A 405 -11.45 14.91 -33.48
CA PRO A 405 -10.26 14.16 -33.94
C PRO A 405 -8.97 14.43 -33.14
N GLY A 406 -8.94 15.49 -32.32
CA GLY A 406 -7.77 15.97 -31.59
C GLY A 406 -7.83 15.70 -30.07
N GLU A 407 -9.00 15.34 -29.54
CA GLU A 407 -9.22 15.08 -28.13
C GLU A 407 -10.14 13.87 -27.93
N ALA A 408 -9.79 13.07 -26.94
CA ALA A 408 -10.63 12.01 -26.41
C ALA A 408 -10.60 12.02 -24.88
N ARG A 409 -11.58 11.35 -24.28
CA ARG A 409 -11.70 11.19 -22.84
C ARG A 409 -11.74 9.71 -22.49
N LEU A 410 -10.81 9.29 -21.65
CA LEU A 410 -10.83 8.00 -20.98
C LEU A 410 -11.70 8.12 -19.73
N ALA A 411 -12.93 7.60 -19.78
CA ALA A 411 -13.87 7.62 -18.66
C ALA A 411 -13.99 6.21 -18.05
N PRO A 412 -13.88 6.07 -16.71
CA PRO A 412 -14.18 4.80 -16.06
C PRO A 412 -15.63 4.39 -16.29
N CYS A 413 -15.88 3.09 -16.45
CA CYS A 413 -17.24 2.55 -16.62
C CYS A 413 -18.14 2.78 -15.39
N SER A 414 -17.55 2.91 -14.20
CA SER A 414 -18.28 3.16 -12.96
C SER A 414 -18.52 4.66 -12.72
N PRO A 415 -19.78 5.11 -12.55
CA PRO A 415 -20.09 6.51 -12.24
C PRO A 415 -19.42 7.04 -10.96
N ALA A 416 -19.22 6.17 -9.96
CA ALA A 416 -18.57 6.52 -8.70
C ALA A 416 -17.10 6.96 -8.90
N LEU A 417 -16.49 6.56 -10.03
CA LEU A 417 -15.10 6.84 -10.36
C LEU A 417 -14.96 7.94 -11.41
N LYS A 418 -16.02 8.70 -11.72
CA LYS A 418 -16.01 9.77 -12.74
C LYS A 418 -14.88 10.80 -12.54
N ALA A 419 -14.49 11.06 -11.28
CA ALA A 419 -13.39 11.95 -10.93
C ALA A 419 -12.01 11.44 -11.40
N GLN A 420 -11.90 10.16 -11.77
CA GLN A 420 -10.68 9.55 -12.30
C GLN A 420 -10.56 9.64 -13.82
N ALA A 421 -11.54 10.23 -14.51
CA ALA A 421 -11.47 10.36 -15.97
C ALA A 421 -10.29 11.21 -16.42
N LEU A 422 -9.60 10.76 -17.48
CA LEU A 422 -8.46 11.45 -18.08
C LEU A 422 -8.84 12.00 -19.45
N ARG A 423 -8.28 13.16 -19.76
CA ARG A 423 -8.26 13.70 -21.11
C ARG A 423 -7.04 13.13 -21.82
N VAL A 424 -7.20 12.85 -23.11
CA VAL A 424 -6.12 12.42 -24.02
C VAL A 424 -6.10 13.41 -25.18
N THR A 425 -4.99 14.10 -25.35
CA THR A 425 -4.77 15.04 -26.45
C THR A 425 -3.96 14.33 -27.53
N ALA A 426 -4.48 14.32 -28.76
CA ALA A 426 -3.81 13.65 -29.87
C ALA A 426 -2.47 14.35 -30.18
N ASP A 427 -1.39 13.58 -30.17
CA ASP A 427 -0.13 14.04 -30.74
C ASP A 427 -0.32 14.23 -32.25
N GLY A 428 -0.10 15.46 -32.73
CA GLY A 428 -0.21 15.77 -34.16
C GLY A 428 0.81 14.96 -34.98
N PRO A 429 0.51 14.58 -36.23
CA PRO A 429 1.55 14.08 -37.12
C PRO A 429 2.63 15.16 -37.21
N ALA A 430 3.89 14.79 -36.98
CA ALA A 430 5.03 15.66 -37.21
C ALA A 430 5.09 15.99 -38.71
N GLY A 431 4.34 17.01 -39.14
CA GLY A 431 4.15 17.35 -40.54
C GLY A 431 2.76 17.90 -40.82
N THR A 432 2.67 19.23 -40.87
CA THR A 432 1.68 20.01 -41.63
C THR A 432 0.20 19.73 -41.36
N TRP A 433 -0.36 20.42 -40.35
CA TRP A 433 -1.73 20.90 -40.48
C TRP A 433 -1.74 22.10 -41.44
N VAL A 434 -1.93 21.82 -42.74
CA VAL A 434 -2.40 22.86 -43.66
C VAL A 434 -3.88 23.04 -43.35
N ARG A 435 -4.23 24.23 -42.85
CA ARG A 435 -5.61 24.70 -42.79
C ARG A 435 -6.16 24.63 -44.21
N GLN A 436 -7.11 23.74 -44.49
CA GLN A 436 -7.99 23.95 -45.63
C GLN A 436 -8.98 25.04 -45.20
N GLU A 437 -8.70 26.27 -45.62
CA GLU A 437 -9.72 27.31 -45.65
C GLU A 437 -10.74 26.99 -46.76
N PRO A 438 -12.03 27.30 -46.54
CA PRO A 438 -13.12 26.95 -47.44
C PRO A 438 -13.06 27.63 -48.81
#